data_AF-A0A8C8D506-F1
#
_entry.id   AF-A0A8C8D506-F1
#
_cell.length_a   1.000
_cell.length_b   1.000
_cell.length_c   1.000
_cell.angle_alpha   90.00
_cell.angle_beta   90.00
_cell.angle_gamma   90.00
#
_symmetry.space_group_name_H-M   'P 1'
#
loop_
_entity.id
_entity.type
_entity.pdbx_description
1 polymer ?
#
loop_
_entity_poly.entity_id
_entity_poly.type
_entity_poly.pdbx_seq_one_letter_code
_entity_poly.pdbx_strand_id
1 'polypeptide(L)'
;MAESDWDTVTVLRKKGPTAAQAKSKQAITAAQRRGEDLETTKKWSAGQNKQHLMTKNTAKLDRETEELQHQRVSLEVGKVIQQGRQNKGLTQKDLATKINEKPQVIADYECGKAIPNNQVMGKIERAIGLKLRGKDIGLPLEAKPKKK
;
A
#
# COMPACT_ATOMS: atom_id res chain seq x y z
N MET A 1 -0.15 54.12 -39.04
CA MET A 1 0.56 53.80 -37.79
C MET A 1 -0.14 52.57 -37.22
N ALA A 2 0.50 51.40 -37.32
CA ALA A 2 -0.02 50.15 -36.81
C ALA A 2 0.67 49.89 -35.47
N GLU A 3 -0.04 50.10 -34.37
CA GLU A 3 0.47 49.78 -33.04
C GLU A 3 0.20 48.30 -32.75
N SER A 4 1.28 47.61 -32.41
CA SER A 4 1.35 46.17 -32.12
C SER A 4 0.53 45.79 -30.90
N ASP A 5 -0.53 45.01 -31.09
CA ASP A 5 -1.29 44.37 -30.00
C ASP A 5 -1.07 42.84 -30.02
N TRP A 6 0.21 42.44 -29.96
CA TRP A 6 0.65 41.03 -30.08
C TRP A 6 0.90 40.31 -28.74
N ASP A 7 0.57 40.91 -27.59
CA ASP A 7 0.84 40.33 -26.27
C ASP A 7 -0.41 40.07 -25.39
N THR A 8 -1.62 40.16 -25.95
CA THR A 8 -2.82 39.66 -25.26
C THR A 8 -3.06 38.20 -25.62
N VAL A 9 -2.26 37.30 -25.02
CA VAL A 9 -2.60 35.88 -24.96
C VAL A 9 -3.88 35.76 -24.14
N THR A 10 -5.02 35.69 -24.83
CA THR A 10 -6.32 35.45 -24.21
C THR A 10 -6.30 34.06 -23.59
N VAL A 11 -6.00 33.98 -22.29
CA VAL A 11 -6.00 32.73 -21.54
C VAL A 11 -7.46 32.26 -21.39
N LEU A 12 -7.95 31.52 -22.38
CA LEU A 12 -9.24 30.84 -22.35
C LEU A 12 -9.20 29.69 -21.32
N ARG A 13 -9.49 30.03 -20.05
CA ARG A 13 -9.65 29.15 -18.87
C ARG A 13 -8.38 28.54 -18.27
N LYS A 14 -7.99 29.07 -17.11
CA LYS A 14 -7.19 28.35 -16.11
C LYS A 14 -8.06 27.28 -15.44
N LYS A 15 -7.85 26.01 -15.78
CA LYS A 15 -8.54 24.87 -15.13
C LYS A 15 -8.19 24.87 -13.63
N GLY A 16 -9.21 24.82 -12.77
CA GLY A 16 -9.03 24.76 -11.32
C GLY A 16 -8.19 23.54 -10.89
N PRO A 17 -7.55 23.61 -9.70
CA PRO A 17 -6.75 22.50 -9.19
C PRO A 17 -7.59 21.23 -9.03
N THR A 18 -7.01 20.09 -9.38
CA THR A 18 -7.62 18.78 -9.14
C THR A 18 -7.75 18.49 -7.65
N ALA A 19 -8.65 17.57 -7.27
CA ALA A 19 -8.86 17.21 -5.86
C ALA A 19 -7.58 16.75 -5.14
N ALA A 20 -6.64 16.11 -5.86
CA ALA A 20 -5.34 15.73 -5.30
C ALA A 20 -4.42 16.95 -5.05
N GLN A 21 -4.46 17.94 -5.95
CA GLN A 21 -3.70 19.18 -5.81
C GLN A 21 -4.26 20.07 -4.70
N ALA A 22 -5.59 20.16 -4.58
CA ALA A 22 -6.27 20.91 -3.52
C ALA A 22 -5.99 20.35 -2.11
N LYS A 23 -5.83 19.02 -1.99
CA LYS A 23 -5.49 18.34 -0.72
C LYS A 23 -3.98 18.28 -0.43
N SER A 24 -3.14 18.90 -1.26
CA SER A 24 -1.69 18.90 -1.05
C SER A 24 -1.31 19.74 0.17
N LYS A 25 -0.22 19.37 0.85
CA LYS A 25 0.26 20.10 2.04
C LYS A 25 0.51 21.59 1.73
N GLN A 26 1.06 21.88 0.56
CA GLN A 26 1.32 23.25 0.10
C GLN A 26 0.02 24.02 -0.12
N ALA A 27 -1.00 23.42 -0.75
CA ALA A 27 -2.30 24.05 -0.95
C ALA A 27 -3.01 24.34 0.38
N ILE A 28 -3.01 23.39 1.31
CA ILE A 28 -3.61 23.56 2.65
C ILE A 28 -2.91 24.70 3.41
N THR A 29 -1.57 24.72 3.45
CA THR A 29 -0.82 25.78 4.14
C THR A 29 -1.03 27.15 3.48
N ALA A 30 -1.15 27.22 2.15
CA ALA A 30 -1.44 28.48 1.45
C ALA A 30 -2.85 29.00 1.76
N ALA A 31 -3.86 28.12 1.78
CA ALA A 31 -5.22 28.47 2.17
C ALA A 31 -5.30 28.96 3.62
N GLN A 32 -4.60 28.29 4.56
CA GLN A 32 -4.49 28.74 5.96
C GLN A 32 -3.92 30.16 6.08
N ARG A 33 -2.90 30.51 5.29
CA ARG A 33 -2.27 31.84 5.32
C ARG A 33 -3.16 32.94 4.73
N ARG A 34 -4.01 32.58 3.75
CA ARG A 34 -4.94 33.51 3.11
C ARG A 34 -6.26 33.67 3.88
N GLY A 35 -6.46 32.92 4.95
CA GLY A 35 -7.71 32.93 5.72
C GLY A 35 -8.89 32.32 4.95
N GLU A 36 -8.60 31.43 3.99
CA GLU A 36 -9.64 30.70 3.24
C GLU A 36 -10.24 29.58 4.11
N ASP A 37 -11.52 29.27 3.89
CA ASP A 37 -12.22 28.21 4.63
C ASP A 37 -11.63 26.83 4.33
N LEU A 38 -11.47 26.03 5.39
CA LEU A 38 -10.90 24.69 5.34
C LEU A 38 -11.87 23.66 5.90
N GLU A 39 -12.28 22.72 5.07
CA GLU A 39 -13.06 21.57 5.51
C GLU A 39 -12.16 20.49 6.14
N THR A 40 -12.43 20.16 7.40
CA THR A 40 -11.78 19.04 8.07
C THR A 40 -12.79 17.93 8.35
N THR A 41 -12.44 16.70 8.00
CA THR A 41 -13.25 15.51 8.31
C THR A 41 -12.42 14.49 9.07
N LYS A 42 -13.00 13.89 10.12
CA LYS A 42 -12.35 12.81 10.87
C LYS A 42 -12.28 11.56 9.97
N LYS A 43 -11.10 10.95 9.86
CA LYS A 43 -10.95 9.69 9.11
C LYS A 43 -11.69 8.55 9.81
N TRP A 44 -12.31 7.68 9.01
CA TRP A 44 -12.84 6.42 9.49
C TRP A 44 -11.73 5.58 10.16
N SER A 45 -12.00 5.01 11.33
CA SER A 45 -11.03 4.31 12.20
C SER A 45 -9.86 5.17 12.73
N ALA A 46 -9.98 6.50 12.72
CA ALA A 46 -8.98 7.37 13.35
C ALA A 46 -8.90 7.14 14.87
N GLY A 47 -7.67 7.02 15.39
CA GLY A 47 -7.41 6.83 16.83
C GLY A 47 -7.46 5.38 17.31
N GLN A 48 -7.53 4.39 16.39
CA GLN A 48 -7.53 2.97 16.73
C GLN A 48 -6.30 2.25 16.13
N ASN A 49 -5.86 1.16 16.77
CA ASN A 49 -4.70 0.35 16.35
C ASN A 49 -5.10 -1.08 15.92
N LYS A 50 -6.17 -1.21 15.14
CA LYS A 50 -6.66 -2.53 14.68
C LYS A 50 -5.52 -3.27 13.95
N GLN A 51 -5.05 -4.38 14.54
CA GLN A 51 -3.89 -5.11 14.03
C GLN A 51 -4.21 -5.95 12.80
N HIS A 52 -5.40 -6.56 12.77
CA HIS A 52 -5.86 -7.39 11.66
C HIS A 52 -6.90 -6.63 10.83
N LEU A 53 -6.48 -6.12 9.68
CA LEU A 53 -7.38 -5.52 8.70
C LEU A 53 -7.93 -6.58 7.75
N MET A 54 -9.12 -6.33 7.21
CA MET A 54 -9.68 -7.17 6.16
C MET A 54 -8.95 -6.88 4.85
N THR A 55 -8.55 -7.93 4.14
CA THR A 55 -7.77 -7.81 2.89
C THR A 55 -8.62 -7.40 1.70
N LYS A 56 -9.90 -7.80 1.68
CA LYS A 56 -10.89 -7.46 0.64
C LYS A 56 -11.94 -6.48 1.18
N ASN A 57 -12.57 -5.74 0.27
CA ASN A 57 -13.68 -4.85 0.60
C ASN A 57 -14.91 -5.67 0.98
N THR A 58 -15.33 -5.60 2.25
CA THR A 58 -16.46 -6.36 2.80
C THR A 58 -17.77 -6.06 2.07
N ALA A 59 -17.99 -4.80 1.69
CA ALA A 59 -19.21 -4.40 0.96
C ALA A 59 -19.27 -4.93 -0.49
N LYS A 60 -18.12 -5.33 -1.07
CA LYS A 60 -18.12 -6.03 -2.37
C LYS A 60 -18.40 -7.52 -2.17
N LEU A 61 -17.73 -8.14 -1.20
CA LEU A 61 -17.95 -9.54 -0.84
C LEU A 61 -19.41 -9.84 -0.47
N ASP A 62 -20.10 -8.91 0.18
CA ASP A 62 -21.51 -9.04 0.55
C ASP A 62 -22.45 -8.95 -0.66
N ARG A 63 -22.04 -8.25 -1.72
CA ARG A 63 -22.80 -8.12 -2.98
C ARG A 63 -22.46 -9.22 -3.99
N GLU A 64 -21.28 -9.82 -3.89
CA GLU A 64 -20.81 -10.88 -4.77
C GLU A 64 -21.47 -12.21 -4.35
N THR A 65 -22.49 -12.64 -5.09
CA THR A 65 -23.20 -13.91 -4.85
C THR A 65 -22.75 -15.06 -5.76
N GLU A 66 -21.92 -14.77 -6.78
CA GLU A 66 -21.60 -15.71 -7.86
C GLU A 66 -20.20 -16.32 -7.77
N GLU A 67 -19.20 -15.61 -7.23
CA GLU A 67 -17.81 -16.09 -7.16
C GLU A 67 -17.51 -16.73 -5.80
N LEU A 68 -17.39 -18.07 -5.77
CA LEU A 68 -17.15 -18.87 -4.55
C LEU A 68 -15.67 -19.20 -4.30
N GLN A 69 -14.76 -18.83 -5.21
CA GLN A 69 -13.34 -19.19 -5.10
C GLN A 69 -12.44 -17.99 -4.81
N HIS A 70 -11.41 -18.22 -4.00
CA HIS A 70 -10.39 -17.23 -3.67
C HIS A 70 -9.05 -17.63 -4.28
N GLN A 71 -8.40 -16.68 -4.96
CA GLN A 71 -7.02 -16.87 -5.40
C GLN A 71 -6.11 -17.07 -4.19
N ARG A 72 -5.28 -18.11 -4.25
CA ARG A 72 -4.32 -18.46 -3.20
C ARG A 72 -2.92 -18.00 -3.61
N VAL A 73 -2.01 -17.99 -2.64
CA VAL A 73 -0.59 -17.69 -2.89
C VAL A 73 0.00 -18.72 -3.85
N SER A 74 0.75 -18.27 -4.86
CA SER A 74 1.42 -19.18 -5.80
C SER A 74 2.55 -19.96 -5.11
N LEU A 75 2.85 -21.15 -5.62
CA LEU A 75 3.93 -21.99 -5.09
C LEU A 75 5.30 -21.31 -5.20
N GLU A 76 5.51 -20.47 -6.22
CA GLU A 76 6.74 -19.69 -6.40
C GLU A 76 6.98 -18.76 -5.22
N VAL A 77 5.96 -18.01 -4.78
CA VAL A 77 6.05 -17.13 -3.60
C VAL A 77 6.38 -17.95 -2.35
N GLY A 78 5.75 -19.12 -2.18
CA GLY A 78 6.05 -20.04 -1.07
C GLY A 78 7.52 -20.47 -1.03
N LYS A 79 8.09 -20.82 -2.19
CA LYS A 79 9.52 -21.16 -2.32
C LYS A 79 10.44 -19.99 -1.99
N VAL A 80 10.11 -18.78 -2.43
CA VAL A 80 10.91 -17.57 -2.12
C VAL A 80 10.89 -17.26 -0.63
N ILE A 81 9.75 -17.42 0.05
CA ILE A 81 9.65 -17.27 1.51
C ILE A 81 10.56 -18.28 2.21
N GLN A 82 10.48 -19.54 1.80
CA GLN A 82 11.29 -20.62 2.37
C GLN A 82 12.79 -20.37 2.16
N GLN A 83 13.22 -20.00 0.96
CA GLN A 83 14.62 -19.67 0.66
C GLN A 83 15.10 -18.45 1.46
N GLY A 84 14.32 -17.37 1.47
CA GLY A 84 14.65 -16.16 2.24
C GLY A 84 14.75 -16.41 3.75
N ARG A 85 13.94 -17.33 4.28
CA ARG A 85 14.00 -17.78 5.67
C ARG A 85 15.27 -18.59 5.94
N GLN A 86 15.59 -19.57 5.11
CA GLN A 86 16.78 -20.41 5.24
C GLN A 86 18.08 -19.61 5.12
N ASN A 87 18.16 -18.68 4.15
CA ASN A 87 19.31 -17.79 3.97
C ASN A 87 19.60 -16.91 5.19
N LYS A 88 18.58 -16.67 6.04
CA LYS A 88 18.71 -15.93 7.30
C LYS A 88 18.80 -16.82 8.55
N GLY A 89 18.86 -18.14 8.38
CA GLY A 89 18.92 -19.10 9.50
C GLY A 89 17.70 -19.08 10.42
N LEU A 90 16.54 -18.60 9.95
CA LEU A 90 15.33 -18.49 10.77
C LEU A 90 14.51 -19.78 10.69
N THR A 91 13.89 -20.21 11.79
CA THR A 91 12.84 -21.24 11.72
C THR A 91 11.49 -20.61 11.36
N GLN A 92 10.48 -21.42 11.00
CA GLN A 92 9.12 -20.92 10.78
C GLN A 92 8.57 -20.23 12.02
N LYS A 93 8.88 -20.76 13.21
CA LYS A 93 8.50 -20.18 14.50
C LYS A 93 9.18 -18.83 14.76
N ASP A 94 10.46 -18.72 14.44
CA ASP A 94 11.21 -17.47 14.62
C ASP A 94 10.72 -16.39 13.67
N LEU A 95 10.47 -16.75 12.40
CA LEU A 95 9.89 -15.84 11.42
C LEU A 95 8.50 -15.37 11.88
N ALA A 96 7.64 -16.30 12.30
CA ALA A 96 6.29 -16.01 12.79
C ALA A 96 6.32 -15.05 14.00
N THR A 97 7.22 -15.31 14.95
CA THR A 97 7.42 -14.46 16.14
C THR A 97 7.90 -13.06 15.73
N LYS A 98 8.85 -12.99 14.79
CA LYS A 98 9.38 -11.72 14.27
C LYS A 98 8.34 -10.86 13.56
N ILE A 99 7.36 -11.48 12.89
CA ILE A 99 6.27 -10.76 12.21
C ILE A 99 5.00 -10.61 13.07
N ASN A 100 4.99 -11.16 14.28
CA ASN A 100 3.83 -11.23 15.19
C ASN A 100 2.63 -11.92 14.52
N GLU A 101 2.86 -13.09 13.91
CA GLU A 101 1.81 -13.96 13.37
C GLU A 101 1.96 -15.38 13.93
N LYS A 102 0.96 -16.24 13.72
CA LYS A 102 1.03 -17.64 14.15
C LYS A 102 1.96 -18.46 13.24
N PRO A 103 2.71 -19.46 13.76
CA PRO A 103 3.54 -20.34 12.94
C PRO A 103 2.77 -21.05 11.81
N GLN A 104 1.52 -21.42 12.09
CA GLN A 104 0.62 -22.03 11.10
C GLN A 104 0.42 -21.13 9.87
N VAL A 105 0.34 -19.81 10.06
CA VAL A 105 0.17 -18.87 8.96
C VAL A 105 1.40 -18.95 8.04
N ILE A 106 2.61 -18.93 8.59
CA ILE A 106 3.83 -19.07 7.77
C ILE A 106 3.83 -20.40 7.00
N ALA A 107 3.46 -21.50 7.64
CA ALA A 107 3.39 -22.81 7.00
C ALA A 107 2.38 -22.83 5.84
N ASP A 108 1.21 -22.22 6.01
CA ASP A 108 0.18 -22.14 4.96
C ASP A 108 0.62 -21.26 3.78
N TYR A 109 1.43 -20.22 4.04
CA TYR A 109 2.03 -19.37 2.99
C TYR A 109 3.15 -20.11 2.24
N GLU A 110 4.05 -20.82 2.94
CA GLU A 110 5.11 -21.63 2.30
C GLU A 110 4.50 -22.76 1.45
N CYS A 111 3.34 -23.32 1.85
CA CYS A 111 2.61 -24.36 1.10
C CYS A 111 1.70 -23.82 -0.02
N GLY A 112 1.53 -22.50 -0.17
CA GLY A 112 0.61 -21.91 -1.16
C GLY A 112 -0.90 -22.12 -0.85
N LYS A 113 -1.25 -22.51 0.38
CA LYS A 113 -2.64 -22.72 0.79
C LYS A 113 -3.32 -21.43 1.25
N ALA A 114 -2.54 -20.46 1.72
CA ALA A 114 -3.05 -19.22 2.29
C ALA A 114 -3.69 -18.29 1.24
N ILE A 115 -4.67 -17.51 1.67
CA ILE A 115 -5.18 -16.36 0.93
C ILE A 115 -4.18 -15.20 1.12
N PRO A 116 -3.69 -14.57 0.05
CA PRO A 116 -2.71 -13.50 0.14
C PRO A 116 -3.28 -12.29 0.91
N ASN A 117 -2.58 -11.91 1.99
CA ASN A 117 -2.81 -10.68 2.72
C ASN A 117 -1.61 -9.75 2.57
N ASN A 118 -1.82 -8.58 1.96
CA ASN A 118 -0.75 -7.61 1.70
C ASN A 118 -0.02 -7.14 2.95
N GLN A 119 -0.69 -7.10 4.10
CA GLN A 119 -0.07 -6.72 5.37
C GLN A 119 0.90 -7.80 5.86
N VAL A 120 0.50 -9.07 5.82
CA VAL A 120 1.33 -10.21 6.21
C VAL A 120 2.51 -10.36 5.24
N MET A 121 2.25 -10.32 3.92
CA MET A 121 3.29 -10.37 2.90
C MET A 121 4.31 -9.23 3.08
N GLY A 122 3.86 -8.00 3.32
CA GLY A 122 4.75 -6.87 3.57
C GLY A 122 5.55 -6.95 4.88
N LYS A 123 5.09 -7.70 5.89
CA LYS A 123 5.89 -8.02 7.09
C LYS A 123 6.96 -9.07 6.77
N ILE A 124 6.59 -10.13 6.03
CA ILE A 124 7.52 -11.19 5.61
C ILE A 124 8.61 -10.60 4.72
N GLU A 125 8.27 -9.81 3.70
CA GLU A 125 9.23 -9.14 2.80
C GLU A 125 10.31 -8.38 3.57
N ARG A 126 9.93 -7.62 4.60
CA ARG A 126 10.88 -6.88 5.44
C ARG A 126 11.72 -7.79 6.34
N ALA A 127 11.14 -8.89 6.83
CA ALA A 127 11.85 -9.85 7.67
C ALA A 127 12.90 -10.64 6.86
N ILE A 128 12.55 -11.09 5.66
CA ILE A 128 13.44 -11.89 4.78
C ILE A 128 14.29 -11.04 3.84
N GLY A 129 13.91 -9.79 3.57
CA GLY A 129 14.65 -8.87 2.70
C GLY A 129 14.48 -9.16 1.20
N LEU A 130 13.43 -9.87 0.81
CA LEU A 130 13.09 -10.19 -0.57
C LEU A 130 11.69 -9.68 -0.89
N LYS A 131 11.44 -9.30 -2.14
CA LYS A 131 10.12 -8.94 -2.65
C LYS A 131 9.28 -10.20 -2.87
N LEU A 132 8.02 -10.16 -2.42
CA LEU A 132 7.05 -11.25 -2.57
C LEU A 132 5.84 -10.84 -3.41
N ARG A 133 5.84 -9.60 -3.92
CA ARG A 133 4.73 -8.98 -4.64
C ARG A 133 5.21 -8.27 -5.90
N GLY A 134 4.35 -8.22 -6.91
CA GLY A 134 4.62 -7.56 -8.18
C GLY A 134 5.37 -8.45 -9.16
N LYS A 135 6.07 -7.82 -10.12
CA LYS A 135 6.81 -8.52 -11.18
C LYS A 135 8.20 -9.03 -10.72
N ASP A 136 8.72 -8.45 -9.64
CA ASP A 136 10.08 -8.65 -9.15
C ASP A 136 10.14 -9.67 -8.01
N ILE A 137 9.42 -10.78 -8.09
CA ILE A 137 9.37 -11.77 -7.00
C ILE A 137 10.76 -12.41 -6.83
N GLY A 138 11.23 -12.51 -5.58
CA GLY A 138 12.55 -13.08 -5.26
C GLY A 138 13.72 -12.11 -5.38
N LEU A 139 13.53 -10.91 -5.91
CA LEU A 139 14.57 -9.88 -5.92
C LEU A 139 14.75 -9.27 -4.52
N PRO A 140 15.96 -8.77 -4.20
CA PRO A 140 16.21 -8.05 -2.96
C PRO A 140 15.24 -6.88 -2.77
N LEU A 141 14.75 -6.73 -1.53
CA LEU A 141 13.94 -5.58 -1.17
C LEU A 141 14.86 -4.35 -1.05
N GLU A 142 14.82 -3.47 -2.05
CA GLU A 142 15.44 -2.15 -2.04
C GLU A 142 15.14 -1.45 -0.71
N ALA A 143 16.17 -1.20 0.10
CA ALA A 143 16.02 -0.49 1.36
C ALA A 143 15.64 0.96 1.04
N LYS A 144 14.34 1.29 1.11
CA LYS A 144 13.92 2.69 1.02
C LYS A 144 14.71 3.48 2.08
N PRO A 145 15.44 4.54 1.71
CA PRO A 145 16.17 5.34 2.69
C PRO A 145 15.16 5.82 3.73
N LYS A 146 15.47 5.60 5.01
CA LYS A 146 14.67 6.15 6.12
C LYS A 146 14.70 7.67 5.93
N LYS A 147 13.60 8.26 5.44
CA LYS A 147 13.41 9.70 5.49
C LYS A 147 13.41 10.06 6.98
N LYS A 148 14.48 10.73 7.42
CA LYS A 148 14.54 11.43 8.69
C LYS A 148 13.50 12.54 8.70
#